data_AF-A0A0S2K894-F1
#
_entry.id   AF-A0A0S2K894-F1
#
_cell.length_a   1.000
_cell.length_b   1.000
_cell.length_c   1.000
_cell.angle_alpha   90.00
_cell.angle_beta   90.00
_cell.angle_gamma   90.00
#
_symmetry.space_group_name_H-M   'P 1'
#
loop_
_entity.id
_entity.type
_entity.pdbx_description
1 polymer ?
#
loop_
_entity_poly.entity_id
_entity_poly.type
_entity_poly.pdbx_seq_one_letter_code
_entity_poly.pdbx_strand_id
1 'polypeptide(L)'
;MSDNNRVGVRIFTGVAIVIIALVVLVQLFITSVSQQETRTDITENLEVKVTDVEIEQQLTQNTSKLPIDSKENNKEVTRVNKKFIEQDHSFTAHEPHPWELVEVSPVQERLCKDMELAPLTYEEIYDPDTKQTNRFYSDYYDLNFVILHNGREYSISSVYNESTEKWIKTQMRGYLDQVYETYSKWLGPEKLFKTDINIKLALNHTQYFNALAEHGAEESAKVQGVYLPWLHTGFVKIPHNDKNQILGTRLLQVLVHESVHAINFVQFGYMHRWAQEGLAQYFAHYVDHKTPELFVDYEQWAQRSGHLGEPLSFKELIEPNGHWLENRSALYASSFAYVQYFSSLSEAENNLISVLNTELKQRCSVLNKEWSASQLDLNNQLYTNILNWFEYTVIYHTDRKAEYDKVNQNTPANH
;
A
#
# COMPACT_ATOMS: atom_id res chain seq x y z
N MET A 1 -31.58 -45.44 -54.87
CA MET A 1 -30.52 -44.56 -54.33
C MET A 1 -30.92 -43.10 -54.55
N SER A 2 -31.80 -42.51 -53.72
CA SER A 2 -32.16 -41.09 -53.89
C SER A 2 -32.74 -40.43 -52.64
N ASP A 3 -32.26 -40.75 -51.42
CA ASP A 3 -32.75 -40.06 -50.21
C ASP A 3 -31.67 -39.46 -49.29
N ASN A 4 -30.38 -39.68 -49.54
CA ASN A 4 -29.33 -39.13 -48.67
C ASN A 4 -28.91 -37.69 -48.98
N ASN A 5 -29.29 -37.11 -50.13
CA ASN A 5 -28.92 -35.74 -50.49
C ASN A 5 -29.87 -34.65 -49.97
N ARG A 6 -31.04 -35.00 -49.42
CA ARG A 6 -31.98 -34.01 -48.87
C ARG A 6 -31.71 -33.64 -47.41
N VAL A 7 -31.00 -34.48 -46.67
CA VAL A 7 -30.67 -34.24 -45.26
C VAL A 7 -29.51 -33.24 -45.12
N GLY A 8 -28.47 -33.37 -45.96
CA GLY A 8 -27.31 -32.47 -45.92
C GLY A 8 -27.65 -31.01 -46.22
N VAL A 9 -28.56 -30.75 -47.18
CA VAL A 9 -28.98 -29.39 -47.53
C VAL A 9 -29.76 -28.74 -46.37
N ARG A 10 -30.64 -29.49 -45.69
CA ARG A 10 -31.44 -28.96 -44.57
C ARG A 10 -30.59 -28.62 -43.35
N ILE A 11 -29.55 -29.40 -43.07
CA ILE A 11 -28.60 -29.12 -41.97
C ILE A 11 -27.79 -27.86 -42.30
N PHE A 12 -27.31 -27.72 -43.54
CA PHE A 12 -26.56 -26.54 -43.96
C PHE A 12 -27.38 -25.25 -43.90
N THR A 13 -28.66 -25.30 -44.28
CA THR A 13 -29.55 -24.13 -44.18
C THR A 13 -29.82 -23.76 -42.73
N GLY A 14 -30.00 -24.74 -41.84
CA GLY A 14 -30.20 -24.49 -40.40
C GLY A 14 -29.00 -23.80 -39.75
N VAL A 15 -27.78 -24.27 -40.04
CA VAL A 15 -26.55 -23.68 -39.50
C VAL A 15 -26.34 -22.25 -40.02
N ALA A 16 -26.61 -21.99 -41.31
CA ALA A 16 -26.47 -20.65 -41.88
C ALA A 16 -27.43 -19.63 -41.23
N ILE A 17 -28.68 -20.03 -40.95
CA ILE A 17 -29.66 -19.15 -40.29
C ILE A 17 -29.23 -18.79 -38.87
N VAL A 18 -28.68 -19.74 -38.10
CA VAL A 18 -28.19 -19.50 -36.74
C VAL A 18 -27.00 -18.53 -36.73
N ILE A 19 -26.07 -18.67 -37.68
CA ILE A 19 -24.92 -17.77 -37.80
C ILE A 19 -25.39 -16.35 -38.15
N ILE A 20 -26.33 -16.20 -39.08
CA ILE A 20 -26.88 -14.88 -39.44
C ILE A 20 -27.57 -14.22 -38.24
N ALA A 21 -28.36 -14.98 -37.47
CA ALA A 21 -29.02 -14.47 -36.27
C ALA A 21 -28.03 -14.00 -35.20
N LEU A 22 -26.93 -14.74 -35.00
CA LEU A 22 -25.84 -14.35 -34.08
C LEU A 22 -25.15 -13.06 -34.53
N VAL A 23 -24.85 -12.92 -35.82
CA VAL A 23 -24.23 -11.69 -36.36
C VAL A 23 -25.15 -10.47 -36.17
N VAL A 24 -26.45 -10.63 -36.40
CA VAL A 24 -27.44 -9.55 -36.20
C VAL A 24 -27.54 -9.17 -34.71
N LEU A 25 -27.56 -10.14 -33.80
CA LEU A 25 -27.58 -9.88 -32.35
C LEU A 25 -26.34 -9.13 -31.87
N VAL A 26 -25.15 -9.54 -32.33
CA VAL A 26 -23.89 -8.85 -32.01
C VAL A 26 -23.91 -7.42 -32.55
N GLN A 27 -24.39 -7.21 -33.78
CA GLN A 27 -24.47 -5.88 -34.37
C GLN A 27 -25.43 -4.96 -33.63
N LEU A 28 -26.60 -5.47 -33.20
CA LEU A 28 -27.56 -4.72 -32.40
C LEU A 28 -26.97 -4.33 -31.04
N PHE A 29 -26.22 -5.23 -30.40
CA PHE A 29 -25.55 -4.96 -29.13
C PHE A 29 -24.48 -3.89 -29.23
N ILE A 30 -23.66 -3.91 -30.29
CA ILE A 30 -22.65 -2.87 -30.56
C ILE A 30 -23.33 -1.51 -30.78
N THR A 31 -24.44 -1.47 -31.51
CA THR A 31 -25.17 -0.21 -31.75
C THR A 31 -25.86 0.34 -30.49
N SER A 32 -26.33 -0.51 -29.57
CA SER A 32 -26.93 -0.04 -28.31
C SER A 32 -25.89 0.52 -27.34
N VAL A 33 -24.68 -0.04 -27.31
CA VAL A 33 -23.58 0.44 -26.46
C VAL A 33 -23.05 1.79 -26.97
N SER A 34 -23.06 2.03 -28.28
CA SER A 34 -22.62 3.31 -28.85
C SER A 34 -23.58 4.48 -28.63
N GLN A 35 -24.83 4.24 -28.19
CA GLN A 35 -25.84 5.29 -28.01
C GLN A 35 -25.90 5.88 -26.59
N GLN A 36 -25.05 5.42 -25.65
CA GLN A 36 -25.11 5.86 -24.25
C GLN A 36 -24.11 6.98 -23.89
N GLU A 37 -23.26 7.42 -24.82
CA GLU A 37 -22.38 8.59 -24.65
C GLU A 37 -22.71 9.67 -25.67
N THR A 38 -23.79 10.42 -25.45
CA THR A 38 -23.90 11.79 -25.95
C THR A 38 -25.01 12.57 -25.21
N ARG A 39 -24.65 13.80 -24.79
CA ARG A 39 -25.38 14.81 -24.00
C ARG A 39 -25.27 14.63 -22.48
N THR A 40 -24.76 15.61 -21.74
CA THR A 40 -25.14 17.04 -21.84
C THR A 40 -23.96 18.01 -21.67
N ASP A 41 -23.77 18.86 -22.67
CA ASP A 41 -23.19 20.20 -22.52
C ASP A 41 -24.15 21.07 -21.71
N ILE A 42 -23.68 21.63 -20.60
CA ILE A 42 -24.23 22.84 -20.00
C ILE A 42 -23.05 23.77 -19.71
N THR A 43 -22.82 24.68 -20.65
CA THR A 43 -22.15 25.96 -20.39
C THR A 43 -23.05 26.80 -19.50
N GLU A 44 -22.62 27.05 -18.26
CA GLU A 44 -23.15 28.15 -17.46
C GLU A 44 -21.98 28.94 -16.87
N ASN A 45 -21.97 30.24 -17.22
CA ASN A 45 -21.03 31.24 -16.77
C ASN A 45 -21.11 31.40 -15.24
N LEU A 46 -19.98 31.24 -14.55
CA LEU A 46 -19.80 31.81 -13.22
C LEU A 46 -18.44 32.52 -13.17
N GLU A 47 -18.48 33.83 -13.33
CA GLU A 47 -17.48 34.75 -12.79
C GLU A 47 -17.40 34.52 -11.27
N VAL A 48 -16.35 33.86 -10.80
CA VAL A 48 -15.99 33.85 -9.39
C VAL A 48 -14.88 34.88 -9.19
N LYS A 49 -15.22 35.97 -8.50
CA LYS A 49 -14.27 36.90 -7.91
C LYS A 49 -13.26 36.12 -7.08
N VAL A 50 -12.00 36.18 -7.49
CA VAL A 50 -10.86 35.74 -6.68
C VAL A 50 -10.65 36.80 -5.60
N THR A 51 -11.01 36.47 -4.36
CA THR A 51 -10.47 37.15 -3.18
C THR A 51 -9.12 36.51 -2.86
N ASP A 52 -8.07 37.32 -2.93
CA ASP A 52 -6.72 36.95 -2.52
C ASP A 52 -6.72 36.49 -1.06
N VAL A 53 -6.20 35.28 -0.82
CA VAL A 53 -5.81 34.83 0.53
C VAL A 53 -4.29 34.72 0.52
N GLU A 54 -3.69 35.69 1.22
CA GLU A 54 -2.30 35.78 1.61
C GLU A 54 -1.89 34.51 2.37
N ILE A 55 -0.89 33.78 1.86
CA ILE A 55 -0.18 32.77 2.65
C ILE A 55 0.99 33.48 3.31
N GLU A 56 0.87 33.72 4.61
CA GLU A 56 1.91 34.27 5.46
C GLU A 56 3.05 33.24 5.60
N GLN A 57 4.11 33.41 4.79
CA GLN A 57 5.39 32.73 5.00
C GLN A 57 6.26 33.60 5.91
N GLN A 58 6.34 33.26 7.19
CA GLN A 58 7.43 33.71 8.05
C GLN A 58 8.59 32.72 7.99
N LEU A 59 9.54 32.96 7.10
CA LEU A 59 10.94 32.58 7.28
C LEU A 59 11.84 33.68 6.68
N THR A 60 12.28 34.57 7.57
CA THR A 60 13.51 35.37 7.45
C THR A 60 14.72 34.42 7.36
N GLN A 61 15.84 34.69 6.68
CA GLN A 61 16.38 35.89 6.05
C GLN A 61 17.56 35.53 5.12
N ASN A 62 17.75 36.36 4.09
CA ASN A 62 19.03 36.78 3.48
C ASN A 62 19.92 35.78 2.73
N THR A 63 19.94 35.89 1.38
CA THR A 63 21.15 36.37 0.68
C THR A 63 20.88 36.89 -0.75
N SER A 64 21.29 38.15 -0.96
CA SER A 64 21.88 38.79 -2.14
C SER A 64 21.44 38.44 -3.58
N LYS A 65 20.95 39.47 -4.28
CA LYS A 65 20.71 39.54 -5.73
C LYS A 65 22.01 39.61 -6.56
N LEU A 66 21.98 39.06 -7.77
CA LEU A 66 22.44 39.70 -9.03
C LEU A 66 21.84 38.95 -10.25
N PRO A 67 21.52 39.63 -11.37
CA PRO A 67 20.70 39.10 -12.46
C PRO A 67 21.56 38.54 -13.61
N ILE A 68 21.11 37.45 -14.23
CA ILE A 68 21.62 37.00 -15.53
C ILE A 68 20.44 36.83 -16.48
N ASP A 69 20.52 37.57 -17.57
CA ASP A 69 19.66 37.58 -18.75
C ASP A 69 20.04 36.40 -19.66
N SER A 70 19.06 35.58 -20.03
CA SER A 70 19.15 34.79 -21.26
C SER A 70 17.76 34.34 -21.71
N LYS A 71 17.29 34.98 -22.77
CA LYS A 71 16.18 34.56 -23.62
C LYS A 71 16.42 33.13 -24.13
N GLU A 72 15.45 32.23 -23.92
CA GLU A 72 15.31 31.04 -24.76
C GLU A 72 13.84 30.66 -24.93
N ASN A 73 13.52 30.25 -26.16
CA ASN A 73 12.19 30.27 -26.76
C ASN A 73 11.19 29.27 -26.14
N ASN A 74 10.02 29.81 -25.81
CA ASN A 74 8.82 29.12 -25.35
C ASN A 74 8.35 28.01 -26.31
N LYS A 75 8.42 26.76 -25.86
CA LYS A 75 7.31 25.81 -26.06
C LYS A 75 6.54 25.74 -24.76
N GLU A 76 5.45 26.50 -24.73
CA GLU A 76 4.51 26.60 -23.62
C GLU A 76 3.78 25.27 -23.45
N VAL A 77 4.42 24.32 -22.75
CA VAL A 77 3.70 23.22 -22.11
C VAL A 77 3.01 23.86 -20.92
N THR A 78 1.70 24.10 -21.06
CA THR A 78 0.85 24.63 -19.98
C THR A 78 0.88 23.61 -18.83
N ARG A 79 1.84 23.76 -17.91
CA ARG A 79 1.89 23.02 -16.65
C ARG A 79 0.72 23.51 -15.82
N VAL A 80 -0.41 22.82 -15.93
CA VAL A 80 -1.50 22.96 -14.97
C VAL A 80 -0.89 22.58 -13.62
N ASN A 81 -0.74 23.56 -12.73
CA ASN A 81 -0.32 23.33 -11.35
C ASN A 81 -1.37 22.45 -10.66
N LYS A 82 -1.20 21.12 -10.76
CA LYS A 82 -2.00 20.16 -10.01
C LYS A 82 -1.70 20.37 -8.53
N LYS A 83 -2.69 20.91 -7.82
CA LYS A 83 -2.56 21.24 -6.40
C LYS A 83 -2.60 19.95 -5.57
N PHE A 84 -1.73 19.88 -4.58
CA PHE A 84 -1.69 18.81 -3.59
C PHE A 84 -2.66 19.16 -2.46
N ILE A 85 -3.43 18.19 -1.96
CA ILE A 85 -4.33 18.39 -0.83
C ILE A 85 -4.00 17.37 0.25
N GLU A 86 -3.79 17.87 1.46
CA GLU A 86 -3.39 17.11 2.65
C GLU A 86 -4.58 16.45 3.37
N GLN A 87 -5.81 16.78 2.99
CA GLN A 87 -7.03 16.47 3.74
C GLN A 87 -7.84 15.33 3.12
N ASP A 88 -7.27 14.13 3.09
CA ASP A 88 -8.07 12.91 3.00
C ASP A 88 -7.54 11.89 4.01
N HIS A 89 -8.29 11.73 5.10
CA HIS A 89 -8.07 10.74 6.15
C HIS A 89 -8.93 9.48 5.93
N SER A 90 -9.57 9.34 4.76
CA SER A 90 -10.32 8.13 4.46
C SER A 90 -9.36 6.95 4.44
N PHE A 91 -9.73 5.92 5.21
CA PHE A 91 -8.93 4.72 5.36
C PHE A 91 -8.56 4.12 4.01
N THR A 92 -7.32 3.59 3.89
CA THR A 92 -6.93 2.82 2.72
C THR A 92 -7.67 1.51 2.61
N ALA A 93 -8.93 1.59 2.14
CA ALA A 93 -9.64 0.49 1.53
C ALA A 93 -8.71 -0.11 0.47
N HIS A 94 -8.18 -1.27 0.82
CA HIS A 94 -7.25 -2.04 0.03
C HIS A 94 -8.04 -3.25 -0.46
N GLU A 95 -8.21 -3.34 -1.77
CA GLU A 95 -8.70 -4.53 -2.42
C GLU A 95 -7.48 -5.47 -2.64
N PRO A 96 -7.63 -6.78 -2.85
CA PRO A 96 -6.53 -7.72 -2.69
C PRO A 96 -5.74 -7.98 -3.96
N HIS A 97 -4.53 -8.50 -3.75
CA HIS A 97 -3.63 -8.91 -4.81
C HIS A 97 -3.79 -10.40 -5.15
N PRO A 98 -3.80 -10.77 -6.44
CA PRO A 98 -3.89 -12.15 -6.92
C PRO A 98 -2.77 -13.10 -6.46
N TRP A 99 -1.61 -12.59 -6.06
CA TRP A 99 -0.42 -13.40 -5.73
C TRP A 99 -0.06 -13.42 -4.25
N GLU A 100 -0.94 -12.95 -3.38
CA GLU A 100 -0.96 -13.32 -1.94
C GLU A 100 -1.37 -14.81 -1.77
N LEU A 101 -0.99 -15.66 -2.74
CA LEU A 101 -1.21 -17.09 -2.76
C LEU A 101 -0.49 -17.70 -1.57
N VAL A 102 -1.24 -18.52 -0.83
CA VAL A 102 -0.72 -19.36 0.26
C VAL A 102 0.36 -20.33 -0.25
N GLU A 103 0.43 -20.55 -1.57
CA GLU A 103 1.35 -21.47 -2.21
C GLU A 103 2.25 -20.72 -3.20
N VAL A 104 3.51 -20.57 -2.78
CA VAL A 104 4.59 -20.04 -3.61
C VAL A 104 4.98 -21.11 -4.63
N SER A 105 5.02 -20.77 -5.92
CA SER A 105 5.50 -21.72 -6.94
C SER A 105 7.00 -22.01 -6.76
N PRO A 106 7.50 -23.18 -7.17
CA PRO A 106 8.94 -23.49 -7.09
C PRO A 106 9.85 -22.48 -7.81
N VAL A 107 9.32 -21.83 -8.86
CA VAL A 107 10.03 -20.78 -9.60
C VAL A 107 10.15 -19.51 -8.75
N GLN A 108 9.06 -19.08 -8.13
CA GLN A 108 9.03 -17.93 -7.23
C GLN A 108 9.93 -18.15 -6.00
N GLU A 109 9.85 -19.32 -5.37
CA GLU A 109 10.72 -19.69 -4.26
C GLU A 109 12.21 -19.59 -4.65
N ARG A 110 12.56 -20.10 -5.83
CA ARG A 110 13.92 -20.00 -6.36
C ARG A 110 14.36 -18.57 -6.62
N LEU A 111 13.50 -17.76 -7.27
CA LEU A 111 13.78 -16.34 -7.50
C LEU A 111 14.07 -15.59 -6.19
N CYS A 112 13.32 -15.89 -5.14
CA CYS A 112 13.57 -15.31 -3.82
C CYS A 112 14.90 -15.81 -3.20
N LYS A 113 15.22 -17.11 -3.33
CA LYS A 113 16.47 -17.69 -2.80
C LYS A 113 17.72 -17.19 -3.51
N ASP A 114 17.62 -16.94 -4.80
CA ASP A 114 18.73 -16.47 -5.64
C ASP A 114 18.94 -14.95 -5.55
N MET A 115 18.08 -14.25 -4.80
CA MET A 115 18.19 -12.81 -4.57
C MET A 115 19.44 -12.46 -3.78
N GLU A 116 20.22 -11.52 -4.31
CA GLU A 116 21.34 -10.93 -3.59
C GLU A 116 20.84 -10.02 -2.47
N LEU A 117 21.44 -10.15 -1.28
CA LEU A 117 21.09 -9.34 -0.12
C LEU A 117 22.30 -8.50 0.28
N ALA A 118 22.15 -7.19 0.19
CA ALA A 118 23.16 -6.27 0.69
C ALA A 118 22.98 -6.11 2.22
N PRO A 119 24.03 -6.33 3.04
CA PRO A 119 23.97 -6.01 4.46
C PRO A 119 23.84 -4.50 4.66
N LEU A 120 23.29 -4.08 5.79
CA LEU A 120 23.30 -2.68 6.20
C LEU A 120 24.73 -2.17 6.43
N THR A 121 24.98 -0.90 6.10
CA THR A 121 26.24 -0.25 6.45
C THR A 121 26.21 0.17 7.92
N TYR A 122 27.37 0.20 8.58
CA TYR A 122 27.46 0.71 9.94
C TYR A 122 28.77 1.46 10.18
N GLU A 123 28.70 2.41 11.12
CA GLU A 123 29.86 3.09 11.69
C GLU A 123 30.08 2.64 13.13
N GLU A 124 31.33 2.39 13.52
CA GLU A 124 31.71 2.09 14.89
C GLU A 124 32.17 3.36 15.60
N ILE A 125 31.48 3.74 16.67
CA ILE A 125 31.80 4.91 17.49
C ILE A 125 32.13 4.44 18.89
N TYR A 126 33.35 4.73 19.33
CA TYR A 126 33.80 4.46 20.69
C TYR A 126 33.29 5.55 21.64
N ASP A 127 32.53 5.14 22.65
CA ASP A 127 32.09 6.00 23.74
C ASP A 127 33.13 5.94 24.88
N PRO A 128 33.86 7.04 25.14
CA PRO A 128 34.90 7.07 26.17
C PRO A 128 34.36 6.95 27.60
N ASP A 129 33.11 7.35 27.84
CA ASP A 129 32.50 7.35 29.18
C ASP A 129 32.07 5.95 29.58
N THR A 130 31.44 5.22 28.66
CA THR A 130 31.02 3.83 28.89
C THR A 130 32.12 2.81 28.55
N LYS A 131 33.17 3.23 27.84
CA LYS A 131 34.23 2.37 27.28
C LYS A 131 33.68 1.27 26.35
N GLN A 132 32.59 1.58 25.65
CA GLN A 132 31.94 0.66 24.71
C GLN A 132 32.04 1.20 23.29
N THR A 133 32.20 0.31 22.32
CA THR A 133 32.08 0.64 20.90
C THR A 133 30.66 0.34 20.47
N ASN A 134 29.93 1.37 20.06
CA ASN A 134 28.57 1.26 19.55
C ASN A 134 28.58 1.25 18.03
N ARG A 135 27.70 0.42 17.42
CA ARG A 135 27.48 0.39 15.97
C ARG A 135 26.24 1.20 15.62
N PHE A 136 26.39 2.14 14.71
CA PHE A 136 25.31 2.95 14.18
C PHE A 136 25.05 2.52 12.74
N TYR A 137 23.91 1.87 12.51
CA TYR A 137 23.53 1.36 11.21
C TYR A 137 22.88 2.46 10.36
N SER A 138 23.08 2.39 9.06
CA SER A 138 22.60 3.34 8.07
C SER A 138 22.44 2.66 6.71
N ASP A 139 22.07 3.44 5.68
CA ASP A 139 21.85 2.94 4.31
C ASP A 139 20.79 1.83 4.22
N TYR A 140 19.66 2.04 4.90
CA TYR A 140 18.60 1.05 5.03
C TYR A 140 17.91 0.71 3.71
N TYR A 141 17.77 1.66 2.80
CA TYR A 141 17.02 1.48 1.56
C TYR A 141 17.44 2.49 0.50
N ASP A 142 17.28 2.08 -0.77
CA ASP A 142 17.25 2.99 -1.90
C ASP A 142 15.81 3.21 -2.35
N LEU A 143 15.44 4.47 -2.59
CA LEU A 143 14.06 4.85 -2.90
C LEU A 143 13.94 5.36 -4.34
N ASN A 144 13.28 4.58 -5.18
CA ASN A 144 13.07 4.89 -6.59
C ASN A 144 11.58 4.99 -6.93
N PHE A 145 11.14 6.21 -7.25
CA PHE A 145 9.79 6.49 -7.70
C PHE A 145 9.79 7.05 -9.10
N VAL A 146 9.02 6.40 -9.98
CA VAL A 146 8.83 6.83 -11.36
C VAL A 146 7.35 6.93 -11.68
N ILE A 147 6.98 7.87 -12.54
CA ILE A 147 5.61 7.99 -13.07
C ILE A 147 5.54 7.27 -14.40
N LEU A 148 4.53 6.40 -14.53
CA LEU A 148 4.15 5.77 -15.77
C LEU A 148 3.22 6.69 -16.56
N HIS A 149 3.65 7.04 -17.77
CA HIS A 149 2.81 7.78 -18.71
C HIS A 149 3.07 7.29 -20.13
N ASN A 150 2.04 6.76 -20.79
CA ASN A 150 2.11 6.28 -22.18
C ASN A 150 3.28 5.30 -22.46
N GLY A 151 3.48 4.32 -21.57
CA GLY A 151 4.52 3.29 -21.72
C GLY A 151 5.95 3.80 -21.49
N ARG A 152 6.12 4.98 -20.89
CA ARG A 152 7.41 5.55 -20.52
C ARG A 152 7.44 5.92 -19.05
N GLU A 153 8.65 5.90 -18.50
CA GLU A 153 8.95 6.28 -17.12
C GLU A 153 9.45 7.73 -17.06
N TYR A 154 8.92 8.48 -16.11
CA TYR A 154 9.22 9.88 -15.89
C TYR A 154 9.57 10.12 -14.43
N SER A 155 10.46 11.07 -14.14
CA SER A 155 10.63 11.51 -12.75
C SER A 155 9.36 12.21 -12.25
N ILE A 156 9.11 12.17 -10.95
CA ILE A 156 8.00 12.91 -10.33
C ILE A 156 8.10 14.40 -10.66
N SER A 157 9.30 14.98 -10.57
CA SER A 157 9.59 16.37 -10.88
C SER A 157 9.24 16.79 -12.31
N SER A 158 9.38 15.88 -13.28
CA SER A 158 9.08 16.18 -14.68
C SER A 158 7.58 16.30 -14.98
N VAL A 159 6.76 15.55 -14.26
CA VAL A 159 5.29 15.53 -14.41
C VAL A 159 4.61 16.56 -13.50
N TYR A 160 5.11 16.71 -12.28
CA TYR A 160 4.61 17.66 -11.29
C TYR A 160 5.60 18.82 -11.13
N ASN A 161 6.44 18.79 -10.09
CA ASN A 161 7.55 19.73 -9.88
C ASN A 161 8.54 19.15 -8.84
N GLU A 162 9.71 19.76 -8.72
CA GLU A 162 10.76 19.33 -7.79
C GLU A 162 10.32 19.38 -6.32
N SER A 163 9.46 20.33 -5.94
CA SER A 163 8.94 20.45 -4.58
C SER A 163 8.07 19.24 -4.21
N THR A 164 7.20 18.78 -5.12
CA THR A 164 6.39 17.58 -4.93
C THR A 164 7.27 16.34 -4.80
N GLU A 165 8.26 16.16 -5.69
CA GLU A 165 9.18 15.03 -5.60
C GLU A 165 9.95 15.02 -4.28
N LYS A 166 10.48 16.19 -3.87
CA LYS A 166 11.18 16.36 -2.61
C LYS A 166 10.29 16.07 -1.41
N TRP A 167 9.06 16.57 -1.40
CA TRP A 167 8.10 16.31 -0.33
C TRP A 167 7.80 14.81 -0.19
N ILE A 168 7.48 14.11 -1.29
CA ILE A 168 7.22 12.66 -1.26
C ILE A 168 8.44 11.92 -0.71
N LYS A 169 9.63 12.18 -1.25
CA LYS A 169 10.87 11.49 -0.82
C LYS A 169 11.20 11.78 0.65
N THR A 170 11.03 13.00 1.12
CA THR A 170 11.29 13.35 2.54
C THR A 170 10.30 12.67 3.48
N GLN A 171 9.00 12.69 3.17
CA GLN A 171 7.99 12.03 4.01
C GLN A 171 8.21 10.52 4.04
N MET A 172 8.41 9.91 2.86
CA MET A 172 8.69 8.47 2.75
C MET A 172 9.92 8.06 3.54
N ARG A 173 11.00 8.86 3.54
CA ARG A 173 12.17 8.54 4.35
C ARG A 173 11.85 8.44 5.84
N GLY A 174 11.18 9.45 6.39
CA GLY A 174 10.80 9.43 7.81
C GLY A 174 9.93 8.22 8.18
N TYR A 175 9.03 7.79 7.30
CA TYR A 175 8.21 6.60 7.55
C TYR A 175 8.98 5.29 7.42
N LEU A 176 9.88 5.18 6.43
CA LEU A 176 10.66 3.97 6.22
C LEU A 176 11.78 3.80 7.26
N ASP A 177 12.34 4.91 7.76
CA ASP A 177 13.26 4.90 8.89
C ASP A 177 12.57 4.28 10.12
N GLN A 178 11.31 4.64 10.39
CA GLN A 178 10.53 4.03 11.47
C GLN A 178 10.33 2.51 11.29
N VAL A 179 10.15 2.03 10.05
CA VAL A 179 10.07 0.59 9.75
C VAL A 179 11.36 -0.10 10.16
N TYR A 180 12.50 0.42 9.70
CA TYR A 180 13.82 -0.15 9.99
C TYR A 180 14.23 -0.02 11.46
N GLU A 181 13.90 1.07 12.13
CA GLU A 181 14.12 1.22 13.58
C GLU A 181 13.34 0.16 14.36
N THR A 182 12.07 -0.06 13.98
CA THR A 182 11.22 -1.08 14.61
C THR A 182 11.77 -2.48 14.39
N TYR A 183 12.16 -2.82 13.16
CA TYR A 183 12.77 -4.12 12.87
C TYR A 183 14.16 -4.29 13.49
N SER A 184 14.95 -3.23 13.57
CA SER A 184 16.25 -3.26 14.24
C SER A 184 16.09 -3.56 15.73
N LYS A 185 15.08 -2.95 16.37
CA LYS A 185 14.73 -3.24 17.77
C LYS A 185 14.25 -4.68 17.95
N TRP A 186 13.39 -5.18 17.07
CA TRP A 186 12.82 -6.53 17.21
C TRP A 186 13.80 -7.65 16.86
N LEU A 187 14.65 -7.44 15.85
CA LEU A 187 15.41 -8.52 15.23
C LEU A 187 16.92 -8.38 15.43
N GLY A 188 17.40 -7.19 15.77
CA GLY A 188 18.82 -6.83 15.74
C GLY A 188 19.22 -6.29 14.35
N PRO A 189 19.78 -5.07 14.26
CA PRO A 189 20.10 -4.44 12.98
C PRO A 189 21.14 -5.23 12.16
N GLU A 190 22.02 -6.00 12.81
CA GLU A 190 23.04 -6.83 12.15
C GLU A 190 22.47 -7.97 11.30
N LYS A 191 21.17 -8.30 11.49
CA LYS A 191 20.49 -9.36 10.75
C LYS A 191 19.63 -8.81 9.59
N LEU A 192 19.54 -7.49 9.46
CA LEU A 192 18.73 -6.85 8.43
C LEU A 192 19.55 -6.59 7.17
N PHE A 193 18.82 -6.47 6.07
CA PHE A 193 19.38 -6.21 4.74
C PHE A 193 18.85 -4.88 4.19
N LYS A 194 19.66 -4.24 3.36
CA LYS A 194 19.25 -3.06 2.60
C LYS A 194 18.19 -3.45 1.56
N THR A 195 17.18 -2.60 1.38
CA THR A 195 16.06 -2.84 0.45
C THR A 195 16.04 -1.83 -0.69
N ASP A 196 16.02 -2.29 -1.93
CA ASP A 196 15.74 -1.45 -3.09
C ASP A 196 14.23 -1.32 -3.29
N ILE A 197 13.67 -0.14 -2.97
CA ILE A 197 12.24 0.14 -3.02
C ILE A 197 11.93 0.83 -4.35
N ASN A 198 11.45 0.04 -5.31
CA ASN A 198 11.04 0.52 -6.62
C ASN A 198 9.51 0.61 -6.70
N ILE A 199 8.96 1.81 -6.87
CA ILE A 199 7.51 2.00 -7.07
C ILE A 199 7.22 2.81 -8.34
N LYS A 200 6.34 2.26 -9.18
CA LYS A 200 5.82 2.84 -10.41
C LYS A 200 4.45 3.45 -10.17
N LEU A 201 4.32 4.75 -10.38
CA LEU A 201 3.13 5.55 -10.14
C LEU A 201 2.33 5.75 -11.44
N ALA A 202 1.12 5.21 -11.51
CA ALA A 202 0.20 5.43 -12.63
C ALA A 202 -0.70 6.65 -12.37
N LEU A 203 -0.84 7.54 -13.36
CA LEU A 203 -1.63 8.77 -13.21
C LEU A 203 -3.14 8.52 -13.23
N ASN A 204 -3.57 7.40 -13.79
CA ASN A 204 -4.98 7.01 -13.88
C ASN A 204 -5.14 5.48 -13.92
N HIS A 205 -6.38 5.03 -13.82
CA HIS A 205 -6.71 3.60 -13.77
C HIS A 205 -6.31 2.85 -15.04
N THR A 206 -6.46 3.43 -16.23
CA THR A 206 -6.07 2.78 -17.50
C THR A 206 -4.56 2.50 -17.54
N GLN A 207 -3.74 3.46 -17.15
CA GLN A 207 -2.29 3.29 -17.08
C GLN A 207 -1.89 2.25 -16.04
N TYR A 208 -2.57 2.27 -14.89
CA TYR A 208 -2.37 1.29 -13.82
C TYR A 208 -2.70 -0.14 -14.28
N PHE A 209 -3.89 -0.33 -14.88
CA PHE A 209 -4.33 -1.59 -15.43
C PHE A 209 -3.35 -2.12 -16.48
N ASN A 210 -2.96 -1.29 -17.45
CA ASN A 210 -2.06 -1.70 -18.52
C ASN A 210 -0.68 -2.13 -17.97
N ALA A 211 -0.15 -1.37 -17.01
CA ALA A 211 1.14 -1.70 -16.39
C ALA A 211 1.10 -3.05 -15.64
N LEU A 212 -0.04 -3.40 -15.04
CA LEU A 212 -0.23 -4.70 -14.42
C LEU A 212 -0.46 -5.82 -15.44
N ALA A 213 -1.24 -5.55 -16.50
CA ALA A 213 -1.51 -6.50 -17.57
C ALA A 213 -0.25 -6.93 -18.32
N GLU A 214 0.74 -6.04 -18.47
CA GLU A 214 2.07 -6.35 -19.02
C GLU A 214 2.80 -7.47 -18.24
N HIS A 215 2.37 -7.73 -17.01
CA HIS A 215 2.96 -8.70 -16.11
C HIS A 215 1.97 -9.79 -15.65
N GLY A 216 0.80 -9.89 -16.30
CA GLY A 216 -0.24 -10.88 -15.95
C GLY A 216 -0.88 -10.66 -14.57
N ALA A 217 -0.89 -9.40 -14.10
CA ALA A 217 -1.34 -8.98 -12.78
C ALA A 217 -2.61 -8.11 -12.82
N GLU A 218 -3.33 -8.09 -13.95
CA GLU A 218 -4.46 -7.20 -14.20
C GLU A 218 -5.62 -7.35 -13.20
N GLU A 219 -5.78 -8.52 -12.58
CA GLU A 219 -6.81 -8.75 -11.57
C GLU A 219 -6.63 -7.87 -10.32
N SER A 220 -5.41 -7.41 -10.05
CA SER A 220 -5.06 -6.45 -8.98
C SER A 220 -5.37 -5.01 -9.35
N ALA A 221 -5.83 -4.70 -10.56
CA ALA A 221 -6.14 -3.32 -10.93
C ALA A 221 -7.30 -2.71 -10.13
N LYS A 222 -8.02 -3.54 -9.35
CA LYS A 222 -9.13 -3.13 -8.47
C LYS A 222 -8.67 -2.36 -7.23
N VAL A 223 -7.39 -2.48 -6.90
CA VAL A 223 -6.76 -1.97 -5.68
C VAL A 223 -6.04 -0.64 -5.97
N GLN A 224 -5.59 0.08 -4.93
CA GLN A 224 -4.89 1.35 -5.13
C GLN A 224 -3.38 1.20 -5.38
N GLY A 225 -2.75 0.19 -4.79
CA GLY A 225 -1.33 -0.09 -4.95
C GLY A 225 -1.04 -1.56 -4.71
N VAL A 226 0.03 -2.06 -5.32
CA VAL A 226 0.32 -3.47 -5.36
C VAL A 226 1.80 -3.79 -5.59
N TYR A 227 2.41 -4.59 -4.72
CA TYR A 227 3.80 -5.02 -4.81
C TYR A 227 3.94 -6.39 -5.45
N LEU A 228 4.69 -6.47 -6.55
CA LEU A 228 4.96 -7.69 -7.32
C LEU A 228 6.35 -8.26 -6.93
N PRO A 229 6.43 -9.34 -6.10
CA PRO A 229 7.71 -9.82 -5.58
C PRO A 229 8.68 -10.32 -6.64
N TRP A 230 8.18 -10.95 -7.71
CA TRP A 230 9.04 -11.44 -8.80
C TRP A 230 9.62 -10.33 -9.68
N LEU A 231 9.11 -9.10 -9.56
CA LEU A 231 9.64 -7.91 -10.24
C LEU A 231 10.37 -6.96 -9.28
N HIS A 232 10.33 -7.21 -7.97
CA HIS A 232 10.74 -6.25 -6.94
C HIS A 232 10.19 -4.84 -7.16
N THR A 233 8.94 -4.75 -7.61
CA THR A 233 8.35 -3.47 -8.02
C THR A 233 6.93 -3.33 -7.51
N GLY A 234 6.67 -2.23 -6.81
CA GLY A 234 5.33 -1.75 -6.50
C GLY A 234 4.72 -0.97 -7.65
N PHE A 235 3.43 -1.12 -7.88
CA PHE A 235 2.65 -0.32 -8.80
C PHE A 235 1.57 0.39 -8.01
N VAL A 236 1.45 1.70 -8.15
CA VAL A 236 0.50 2.50 -7.38
C VAL A 236 -0.28 3.41 -8.31
N LYS A 237 -1.60 3.32 -8.29
CA LYS A 237 -2.48 4.33 -8.88
C LYS A 237 -2.41 5.57 -7.99
N ILE A 238 -2.12 6.73 -8.54
CA ILE A 238 -2.10 7.97 -7.76
C ILE A 238 -3.55 8.33 -7.37
N PRO A 239 -3.85 8.46 -6.06
CA PRO A 239 -5.18 8.83 -5.60
C PRO A 239 -5.43 10.31 -5.89
N HIS A 240 -6.56 10.60 -6.52
CA HIS A 240 -6.99 11.97 -6.84
C HIS A 240 -8.42 12.20 -6.34
N ASN A 241 -8.73 13.44 -5.99
CA ASN A 241 -10.12 13.86 -5.75
C ASN A 241 -10.85 14.19 -7.06
N ASP A 242 -12.13 14.55 -6.97
CA ASP A 242 -12.98 14.94 -8.12
C ASP A 242 -12.44 16.14 -8.91
N LYS A 243 -11.53 16.92 -8.34
CA LYS A 243 -10.86 18.06 -8.98
C LYS A 243 -9.50 17.69 -9.58
N ASN A 244 -9.18 16.40 -9.71
CA ASN A 244 -7.89 15.88 -10.18
C ASN A 244 -6.68 16.37 -9.37
N GLN A 245 -6.88 16.63 -8.08
CA GLN A 245 -5.83 17.00 -7.14
C GLN A 245 -5.35 15.75 -6.42
N ILE A 246 -4.04 15.62 -6.22
CA ILE A 246 -3.48 14.46 -5.51
C ILE A 246 -3.95 14.49 -4.05
N LEU A 247 -4.45 13.34 -3.59
CA LEU A 247 -4.78 13.09 -2.19
C LEU A 247 -3.52 12.64 -1.47
N GLY A 248 -2.91 13.56 -0.75
CA GLY A 248 -1.52 13.44 -0.36
C GLY A 248 -1.21 12.39 0.69
N THR A 249 -1.91 12.48 1.81
CA THR A 249 -1.86 11.52 2.91
C THR A 249 -2.18 10.13 2.40
N ARG A 250 -3.23 10.02 1.58
CA ARG A 250 -3.62 8.76 0.95
C ARG A 250 -2.54 8.19 0.02
N LEU A 251 -1.87 9.03 -0.76
CA LEU A 251 -0.74 8.58 -1.57
C LEU A 251 0.38 8.04 -0.66
N LEU A 252 0.75 8.76 0.40
CA LEU A 252 1.79 8.31 1.34
C LEU A 252 1.43 6.99 2.03
N GLN A 253 0.20 6.82 2.49
CA GLN A 253 -0.27 5.55 3.09
C GLN A 253 -0.03 4.37 2.15
N VAL A 254 -0.46 4.50 0.89
CA VAL A 254 -0.29 3.45 -0.12
C VAL A 254 1.19 3.23 -0.41
N LEU A 255 1.99 4.29 -0.55
CA LEU A 255 3.42 4.16 -0.79
C LEU A 255 4.14 3.46 0.37
N VAL A 256 3.84 3.82 1.62
CA VAL A 256 4.40 3.15 2.80
C VAL A 256 3.97 1.69 2.84
N HIS A 257 2.70 1.40 2.61
CA HIS A 257 2.17 0.04 2.59
C HIS A 257 2.91 -0.85 1.56
N GLU A 258 2.99 -0.41 0.30
CA GLU A 258 3.68 -1.18 -0.75
C GLU A 258 5.20 -1.24 -0.52
N SER A 259 5.79 -0.21 0.09
CA SER A 259 7.21 -0.23 0.46
C SER A 259 7.48 -1.24 1.58
N VAL A 260 6.58 -1.40 2.54
CA VAL A 260 6.69 -2.41 3.59
C VAL A 260 6.59 -3.81 3.00
N HIS A 261 5.78 -4.05 1.97
CA HIS A 261 5.85 -5.33 1.26
C HIS A 261 7.21 -5.58 0.63
N ALA A 262 7.83 -4.57 0.03
CA ALA A 262 9.19 -4.68 -0.51
C ALA A 262 10.22 -4.99 0.58
N ILE A 263 10.16 -4.27 1.71
CA ILE A 263 11.03 -4.50 2.87
C ILE A 263 10.80 -5.92 3.40
N ASN A 264 9.56 -6.33 3.63
CA ASN A 264 9.23 -7.67 4.12
C ASN A 264 9.74 -8.75 3.19
N PHE A 265 9.64 -8.57 1.88
CA PHE A 265 10.14 -9.54 0.92
C PHE A 265 11.68 -9.64 0.98
N VAL A 266 12.39 -8.52 1.13
CA VAL A 266 13.85 -8.54 1.33
C VAL A 266 14.23 -9.12 2.69
N GLN A 267 13.55 -8.80 3.78
CA GLN A 267 13.91 -9.34 5.10
C GLN A 267 13.51 -10.81 5.25
N PHE A 268 12.30 -11.19 4.85
CA PHE A 268 11.66 -12.47 5.19
C PHE A 268 11.39 -13.35 3.97
N GLY A 269 11.40 -12.80 2.75
CA GLY A 269 10.93 -13.50 1.57
C GLY A 269 9.42 -13.69 1.60
N TYR A 270 8.95 -14.86 1.20
CA TYR A 270 7.53 -15.21 1.29
C TYR A 270 7.14 -15.58 2.72
N MET A 271 6.16 -14.87 3.28
CA MET A 271 5.66 -15.08 4.64
C MET A 271 4.14 -15.31 4.64
N HIS A 272 3.57 -15.65 5.78
CA HIS A 272 2.12 -15.76 5.90
C HIS A 272 1.41 -14.43 5.60
N ARG A 273 0.36 -14.50 4.77
CA ARG A 273 -0.45 -13.36 4.33
C ARG A 273 -0.88 -12.43 5.47
N TRP A 274 -1.44 -12.97 6.56
CA TRP A 274 -1.87 -12.14 7.70
C TRP A 274 -0.72 -11.30 8.29
N ALA A 275 0.49 -11.84 8.33
CA ALA A 275 1.64 -11.12 8.87
C ALA A 275 2.15 -10.07 7.88
N GLN A 276 2.23 -10.43 6.59
CA GLN A 276 2.62 -9.50 5.52
C GLN A 276 1.71 -8.28 5.48
N GLU A 277 0.40 -8.51 5.49
CA GLU A 277 -0.61 -7.46 5.44
C GLU A 277 -0.75 -6.72 6.77
N GLY A 278 -0.70 -7.43 7.89
CA GLY A 278 -0.74 -6.82 9.21
C GLY A 278 0.42 -5.84 9.43
N LEU A 279 1.63 -6.20 9.01
CA LEU A 279 2.81 -5.33 9.11
C LEU A 279 2.70 -4.12 8.16
N ALA A 280 2.28 -4.33 6.91
CA ALA A 280 2.10 -3.24 5.96
C ALA A 280 1.02 -2.25 6.42
N GLN A 281 -0.09 -2.74 6.97
CA GLN A 281 -1.14 -1.93 7.57
C GLN A 281 -0.69 -1.23 8.85
N TYR A 282 0.13 -1.89 9.67
CA TYR A 282 0.68 -1.33 10.91
C TYR A 282 1.57 -0.12 10.64
N PHE A 283 2.53 -0.23 9.73
CA PHE A 283 3.41 0.89 9.41
C PHE A 283 2.72 1.98 8.60
N ALA A 284 1.79 1.63 7.70
CA ALA A 284 1.00 2.64 6.98
C ALA A 284 0.11 3.47 7.92
N HIS A 285 -0.34 2.91 9.04
CA HIS A 285 -1.13 3.63 10.06
C HIS A 285 -0.37 4.80 10.70
N TYR A 286 0.96 4.71 10.77
CA TYR A 286 1.81 5.77 11.32
C TYR A 286 1.78 7.06 10.49
N VAL A 287 1.39 6.98 9.21
CA VAL A 287 1.19 8.15 8.33
C VAL A 287 0.14 9.09 8.92
N ASP A 288 -0.93 8.54 9.50
CA ASP A 288 -2.06 9.32 10.01
C ASP A 288 -1.88 9.79 11.46
N HIS A 289 -1.35 8.92 12.32
CA HIS A 289 -1.45 9.13 13.77
C HIS A 289 -0.12 9.56 14.40
N LYS A 290 1.02 9.37 13.71
CA LYS A 290 2.39 9.58 14.24
C LYS A 290 2.65 8.88 15.58
N THR A 291 1.77 7.98 15.98
CA THR A 291 1.90 7.14 17.17
C THR A 291 1.67 5.70 16.73
N PRO A 292 2.40 4.75 17.35
CA PRO A 292 2.29 3.35 17.02
C PRO A 292 1.08 2.69 17.68
N GLU A 293 0.21 3.42 18.40
CA GLU A 293 -0.90 2.89 19.20
C GLU A 293 -2.24 3.05 18.44
N LEU A 294 -3.00 1.97 18.37
CA LEU A 294 -4.30 1.91 17.68
C LEU A 294 -5.32 2.71 18.47
N PHE A 295 -5.38 4.02 18.22
CA PHE A 295 -6.50 4.85 18.65
C PHE A 295 -7.55 4.90 17.54
N VAL A 296 -8.12 3.74 17.18
CA VAL A 296 -9.33 3.75 16.34
C VAL A 296 -10.54 3.66 17.25
N ASP A 297 -11.49 4.55 17.05
CA ASP A 297 -12.81 4.39 17.66
C ASP A 297 -13.62 3.28 16.95
N TYR A 298 -14.75 2.91 17.53
CA TYR A 298 -15.61 1.86 17.00
C TYR A 298 -16.08 2.16 15.56
N GLU A 299 -16.33 3.43 15.21
CA GLU A 299 -16.76 3.80 13.86
C GLU A 299 -15.61 3.61 12.86
N GLN A 300 -14.41 4.06 13.21
CA GLN A 300 -13.19 3.84 12.42
C GLN A 300 -12.89 2.35 12.26
N TRP A 301 -13.04 1.55 13.32
CA TRP A 301 -12.90 0.09 13.25
C TRP A 301 -13.96 -0.52 12.33
N ALA A 302 -15.24 -0.17 12.49
CA ALA A 302 -16.31 -0.69 11.66
C ALA A 302 -16.10 -0.34 10.18
N GLN A 303 -15.67 0.88 9.88
CA GLN A 303 -15.34 1.28 8.51
C GLN A 303 -14.17 0.46 7.95
N ARG A 304 -13.11 0.28 8.74
CA ARG A 304 -11.90 -0.44 8.34
C ARG A 304 -12.14 -1.94 8.13
N SER A 305 -12.93 -2.55 9.00
CA SER A 305 -13.16 -3.99 9.05
C SER A 305 -14.32 -4.47 8.18
N GLY A 306 -15.08 -3.57 7.56
CA GLY A 306 -16.31 -3.95 6.85
C GLY A 306 -17.43 -4.33 7.82
N HIS A 307 -17.55 -3.59 8.92
CA HIS A 307 -18.55 -3.70 9.97
C HIS A 307 -18.41 -4.91 10.91
N LEU A 308 -17.19 -5.39 11.15
CA LEU A 308 -16.96 -6.33 12.25
C LEU A 308 -17.14 -5.64 13.60
N GLY A 309 -17.72 -6.34 14.57
CA GLY A 309 -17.74 -5.88 15.97
C GLY A 309 -16.39 -6.07 16.67
N GLU A 310 -15.63 -7.09 16.27
CA GLU A 310 -14.35 -7.49 16.88
C GLU A 310 -13.41 -8.11 15.83
N PRO A 311 -12.09 -8.19 16.07
CA PRO A 311 -11.16 -8.88 15.19
C PRO A 311 -11.49 -10.36 15.03
N LEU A 312 -11.22 -10.92 13.86
CA LEU A 312 -11.33 -12.36 13.60
C LEU A 312 -10.35 -13.16 14.50
N SER A 313 -10.68 -14.42 14.76
CA SER A 313 -9.78 -15.34 15.46
C SER A 313 -8.54 -15.66 14.63
N PHE A 314 -7.46 -16.05 15.30
CA PHE A 314 -6.20 -16.33 14.62
C PHE A 314 -6.34 -17.47 13.62
N LYS A 315 -7.16 -18.46 13.96
CA LYS A 315 -7.50 -19.58 13.08
C LYS A 315 -8.14 -19.08 11.79
N GLU A 316 -9.09 -18.15 11.87
CA GLU A 316 -9.72 -17.53 10.70
C GLU A 316 -8.75 -16.69 9.87
N LEU A 317 -7.72 -16.10 10.49
CA LEU A 317 -6.66 -15.37 9.78
C LEU A 317 -5.72 -16.29 8.99
N ILE A 318 -5.33 -17.45 9.55
CA ILE A 318 -4.32 -18.32 8.94
C ILE A 318 -4.90 -19.41 8.03
N GLU A 319 -6.15 -19.81 8.25
CA GLU A 319 -6.78 -20.85 7.43
C GLU A 319 -7.20 -20.29 6.06
N PRO A 320 -6.85 -20.96 4.95
CA PRO A 320 -7.18 -20.52 3.61
C PRO A 320 -8.64 -20.89 3.31
N ASN A 321 -9.56 -20.08 3.80
CA ASN A 321 -10.98 -20.27 3.53
C ASN A 321 -11.32 -19.38 2.33
N GLY A 322 -12.33 -19.76 1.53
CA GLY A 322 -12.88 -18.89 0.48
C GLY A 322 -13.29 -17.49 0.99
N HIS A 323 -13.44 -17.35 2.32
CA HIS A 323 -13.66 -16.08 3.03
C HIS A 323 -12.61 -15.00 2.78
N TRP A 324 -11.36 -15.32 2.43
CA TRP A 324 -10.38 -14.30 2.01
C TRP A 324 -10.77 -13.59 0.72
N LEU A 325 -11.58 -14.21 -0.15
CA LEU A 325 -12.14 -13.54 -1.31
C LEU A 325 -13.44 -12.79 -0.98
N GLU A 326 -14.17 -13.20 0.07
CA GLU A 326 -15.52 -12.73 0.39
C GLU A 326 -15.54 -11.59 1.42
N ASN A 327 -14.61 -11.54 2.38
CA ASN A 327 -14.58 -10.52 3.45
C ASN A 327 -13.15 -10.04 3.74
N ARG A 328 -12.57 -9.32 2.78
CA ARG A 328 -11.16 -8.90 2.77
C ARG A 328 -10.85 -7.83 3.81
N SER A 329 -11.67 -6.79 3.89
CA SER A 329 -11.50 -5.68 4.84
C SER A 329 -11.41 -6.19 6.28
N ALA A 330 -12.24 -7.18 6.63
CA ALA A 330 -12.20 -7.87 7.92
C ALA A 330 -10.83 -8.50 8.21
N LEU A 331 -10.24 -9.17 7.23
CA LEU A 331 -8.97 -9.87 7.38
C LEU A 331 -7.79 -8.91 7.47
N TYR A 332 -7.74 -7.85 6.66
CA TYR A 332 -6.73 -6.79 6.78
C TYR A 332 -6.82 -6.09 8.13
N ALA A 333 -8.04 -5.71 8.56
CA ALA A 333 -8.27 -5.05 9.84
C ALA A 333 -7.89 -5.94 11.02
N SER A 334 -8.24 -7.22 10.95
CA SER A 334 -7.88 -8.20 11.98
C SER A 334 -6.38 -8.47 12.00
N SER A 335 -5.74 -8.65 10.84
CA SER A 335 -4.28 -8.81 10.73
C SER A 335 -3.52 -7.62 11.33
N PHE A 336 -4.00 -6.40 11.05
CA PHE A 336 -3.49 -5.18 11.67
C PHE A 336 -3.66 -5.22 13.20
N ALA A 337 -4.85 -5.57 13.71
CA ALA A 337 -5.09 -5.66 15.15
C ALA A 337 -4.16 -6.65 15.86
N TYR A 338 -3.82 -7.78 15.22
CA TYR A 338 -2.87 -8.74 15.78
C TYR A 338 -1.45 -8.18 15.85
N VAL A 339 -0.94 -7.61 14.75
CA VAL A 339 0.41 -7.01 14.73
C VAL A 339 0.51 -5.88 15.74
N GLN A 340 -0.56 -5.08 15.84
CA GLN A 340 -0.69 -4.01 16.81
C GLN A 340 -0.64 -4.51 18.26
N TYR A 341 -1.44 -5.54 18.58
CA TYR A 341 -1.43 -6.17 19.90
C TYR A 341 -0.02 -6.63 20.27
N PHE A 342 0.63 -7.40 19.38
CA PHE A 342 2.00 -7.87 19.62
C PHE A 342 2.99 -6.71 19.80
N SER A 343 2.86 -5.65 19.01
CA SER A 343 3.71 -4.45 19.09
C SER A 343 3.54 -3.68 20.41
N SER A 344 2.41 -3.85 21.11
CA SER A 344 2.15 -3.26 22.42
C SER A 344 2.77 -4.05 23.58
N LEU A 345 3.20 -5.30 23.34
CA LEU A 345 3.82 -6.15 24.35
C LEU A 345 5.29 -5.80 24.55
N SER A 346 5.82 -6.17 25.71
CA SER A 346 7.27 -6.16 25.93
C SER A 346 7.97 -7.13 24.99
N GLU A 347 9.26 -6.89 24.69
CA GLU A 347 10.03 -7.76 23.78
C GLU A 347 10.03 -9.23 24.23
N ALA A 348 10.07 -9.48 25.55
CA ALA A 348 10.07 -10.82 26.11
C ALA A 348 8.72 -11.56 25.96
N GLU A 349 7.61 -10.83 25.81
CA GLU A 349 6.26 -11.37 25.68
C GLU A 349 5.77 -11.36 24.21
N ASN A 350 6.50 -10.68 23.33
CA ASN A 350 6.12 -10.51 21.94
C ASN A 350 6.52 -11.74 21.09
N ASN A 351 5.63 -12.74 21.07
CA ASN A 351 5.84 -13.96 20.29
C ASN A 351 5.94 -13.71 18.77
N LEU A 352 5.46 -12.59 18.24
CA LEU A 352 5.64 -12.22 16.83
C LEU A 352 7.13 -12.06 16.50
N ILE A 353 7.95 -11.55 17.44
CA ILE A 353 9.40 -11.43 17.24
C ILE A 353 10.05 -12.79 17.00
N SER A 354 9.60 -13.84 17.71
CA SER A 354 10.11 -15.21 17.52
C SER A 354 9.75 -15.75 16.13
N VAL A 355 8.51 -15.53 15.69
CA VAL A 355 8.06 -15.90 14.34
C VAL A 355 8.86 -15.16 13.27
N LEU A 356 9.01 -13.84 13.38
CA LEU A 356 9.77 -13.02 12.43
C LEU A 356 11.26 -13.38 12.39
N ASN A 357 11.88 -13.69 13.53
CA ASN A 357 13.25 -14.21 13.57
C ASN A 357 13.37 -15.57 12.86
N THR A 358 12.30 -16.36 12.83
CA THR A 358 12.29 -17.65 12.13
C THR A 358 12.08 -17.47 10.64
N GLU A 359 11.14 -16.61 10.23
CA GLU A 359 10.96 -16.18 8.83
C GLU A 359 12.28 -15.63 8.25
N LEU A 360 12.99 -14.78 9.00
CA LEU A 360 14.31 -14.23 8.63
C LEU A 360 15.38 -15.31 8.42
N LYS A 361 15.31 -16.43 9.14
CA LYS A 361 16.24 -17.56 8.99
C LYS A 361 15.83 -18.51 7.88
N GLN A 362 14.53 -18.65 7.65
CA GLN A 362 13.93 -19.56 6.67
C GLN A 362 13.39 -18.80 5.45
N ARG A 363 14.06 -17.70 5.07
CA ARG A 363 13.63 -16.82 3.99
C ARG A 363 13.19 -17.62 2.77
N CYS A 364 12.14 -17.13 2.13
CA CYS A 364 11.57 -17.69 0.91
C CYS A 364 10.87 -19.05 1.08
N SER A 365 10.80 -19.58 2.30
CA SER A 365 10.04 -20.79 2.60
C SER A 365 8.95 -20.40 3.60
N VAL A 366 7.70 -20.34 3.13
CA VAL A 366 6.57 -19.98 4.00
C VAL A 366 6.54 -20.95 5.18
N LEU A 367 6.50 -20.42 6.40
CA LEU A 367 6.45 -21.24 7.60
C LEU A 367 5.22 -22.13 7.61
N ASN A 368 5.32 -23.26 8.32
CA ASN A 368 4.17 -24.14 8.51
C ASN A 368 3.13 -23.43 9.40
N LYS A 369 1.86 -23.42 8.96
CA LYS A 369 0.77 -22.70 9.65
C LYS A 369 0.56 -23.19 11.07
N GLU A 370 0.58 -24.51 11.27
CA GLU A 370 0.41 -25.13 12.59
C GLU A 370 1.57 -24.76 13.52
N TRP A 371 2.80 -24.72 13.00
CA TRP A 371 3.96 -24.24 13.74
C TRP A 371 3.79 -22.77 14.14
N SER A 372 3.47 -21.88 13.19
CA SER A 372 3.25 -20.46 13.46
C SER A 372 2.17 -20.23 14.53
N ALA A 373 1.05 -20.97 14.43
CA ALA A 373 -0.01 -20.95 15.44
C ALA A 373 0.48 -21.42 16.82
N SER A 374 1.25 -22.52 16.88
CA SER A 374 1.80 -23.01 18.14
C SER A 374 2.78 -22.04 18.81
N GLN A 375 3.47 -21.21 18.03
CA GLN A 375 4.40 -20.21 18.57
C GLN A 375 3.70 -18.94 19.04
N LEU A 376 2.65 -18.52 18.34
CA LEU A 376 1.92 -17.30 18.66
C LEU A 376 0.93 -17.52 19.82
N ASP A 377 0.36 -18.72 19.93
CA ASP A 377 -0.66 -19.07 20.92
C ASP A 377 -0.23 -20.20 21.86
N LEU A 378 0.89 -20.01 22.56
CA LEU A 378 1.51 -21.02 23.43
C LEU A 378 0.57 -21.58 24.52
N ASN A 379 -0.38 -20.76 25.00
CA ASN A 379 -1.27 -21.09 26.11
C ASN A 379 -2.74 -21.23 25.68
N ASN A 380 -3.05 -21.20 24.37
CA ASN A 380 -4.42 -21.18 23.84
C ASN A 380 -5.25 -20.02 24.43
N GLN A 381 -4.62 -18.85 24.56
CA GLN A 381 -5.17 -17.62 25.13
C GLN A 381 -5.02 -16.41 24.19
N LEU A 382 -4.33 -16.54 23.05
CA LEU A 382 -4.03 -15.43 22.15
C LEU A 382 -5.30 -14.68 21.74
N TYR A 383 -6.35 -15.40 21.31
CA TYR A 383 -7.58 -14.75 20.88
C TYR A 383 -8.26 -14.00 22.02
N THR A 384 -8.37 -14.62 23.21
CA THR A 384 -8.93 -13.95 24.39
C THR A 384 -8.13 -12.71 24.79
N ASN A 385 -6.79 -12.79 24.73
CA ASN A 385 -5.94 -11.65 25.05
C ASN A 385 -6.12 -10.51 24.06
N ILE A 386 -6.26 -10.82 22.77
CA ILE A 386 -6.52 -9.84 21.72
C ILE A 386 -7.90 -9.21 21.88
N LEU A 387 -8.94 -9.97 22.21
CA LEU A 387 -10.26 -9.41 22.48
C LEU A 387 -10.23 -8.47 23.68
N ASN A 388 -9.61 -8.86 24.78
CA ASN A 388 -9.48 -8.00 25.97
C ASN A 388 -8.69 -6.71 25.66
N TRP A 389 -7.60 -6.83 24.92
CA TRP A 389 -6.82 -5.68 24.46
C TRP A 389 -7.65 -4.80 23.52
N PHE A 390 -8.38 -5.39 22.58
CA PHE A 390 -9.22 -4.68 21.62
C PHE A 390 -10.36 -3.92 22.30
N GLU A 391 -11.04 -4.52 23.27
CA GLU A 391 -12.06 -3.84 24.07
C GLU A 391 -11.46 -2.63 24.83
N TYR A 392 -10.28 -2.80 25.43
CA TYR A 392 -9.59 -1.72 26.13
C TYR A 392 -9.10 -0.61 25.18
N THR A 393 -8.65 -0.98 23.99
CA THR A 393 -7.98 -0.05 23.07
C THR A 393 -8.96 0.63 22.12
N VAL A 394 -10.03 -0.03 21.68
CA VAL A 394 -11.02 0.52 20.74
C VAL A 394 -12.26 1.01 21.48
N ILE A 395 -12.89 0.17 22.31
CA ILE A 395 -14.17 0.49 22.93
C ILE A 395 -13.97 1.52 24.05
N TYR A 396 -13.04 1.27 24.95
CA TYR A 396 -12.80 2.19 26.06
C TYR A 396 -12.19 3.54 25.63
N HIS A 397 -11.38 3.58 24.54
CA HIS A 397 -10.97 4.85 23.95
C HIS A 397 -12.12 5.60 23.27
N THR A 398 -13.02 4.89 22.58
CA THR A 398 -14.22 5.50 21.98
C THR A 398 -15.01 6.28 23.04
N ASP A 399 -15.24 5.66 24.20
CA ASP A 399 -16.02 6.26 25.28
C ASP A 399 -15.34 7.48 25.93
N ARG A 400 -14.01 7.60 25.79
CA ARG A 400 -13.20 8.65 26.45
C ARG A 400 -12.47 9.57 25.46
N LYS A 401 -12.78 9.51 24.17
CA LYS A 401 -12.11 10.28 23.10
C LYS A 401 -12.00 11.77 23.43
N ALA A 402 -13.09 12.37 23.91
CA ALA A 402 -13.15 13.78 24.31
C ALA A 402 -12.24 14.17 25.49
N GLU A 403 -11.78 13.21 26.29
CA GLU A 403 -10.82 13.43 27.37
C GLU A 403 -9.38 13.33 26.87
N TYR A 404 -9.09 12.36 25.99
CA TYR A 404 -7.77 12.20 25.36
C TYR A 404 -7.42 13.37 24.44
N ASP A 405 -8.37 13.84 23.63
CA ASP A 405 -8.16 14.98 22.74
C ASP A 405 -7.76 16.26 23.51
N LYS A 406 -8.24 16.41 24.75
CA LYS A 406 -7.85 17.52 25.63
C LYS A 406 -6.43 17.38 26.19
N VAL A 407 -5.93 16.16 26.37
CA VAL A 407 -4.57 15.90 26.87
C VAL A 407 -3.53 16.14 25.77
N ASN A 408 -3.83 15.69 24.54
CA ASN A 408 -2.93 15.85 23.41
C ASN A 408 -2.83 17.30 22.92
N GLN A 409 -3.86 18.13 23.11
CA GLN A 409 -3.79 19.58 22.86
C GLN A 409 -2.89 20.33 23.86
N ASN A 410 -2.60 19.73 25.03
CA ASN A 410 -1.86 20.37 26.12
C ASN A 410 -0.46 19.78 26.36
N THR A 411 -0.05 18.78 25.57
CA THR A 411 1.28 18.18 25.68
C THR A 411 2.20 18.88 24.67
N PRO A 412 3.20 19.67 25.09
CA PRO A 412 4.18 20.20 24.16
C PRO A 412 4.86 19.02 23.47
N ALA A 413 5.02 19.09 22.15
CA ALA A 413 5.84 18.16 21.41
C ALA A 413 7.28 18.26 21.94
N ASN A 414 7.64 17.39 22.88
CA ASN A 414 9.01 17.24 23.32
C ASN A 414 9.75 16.47 22.24
N HIS A 415 10.53 17.22 21.45
CA HIS A 415 11.65 16.70 20.67
C HIS A 415 12.89 16.60 21.54
#